data_AF-A0A1Y1QIQ5-F1
#
_entry.id   AF-A0A1Y1QIQ5-F1
#
_cell.length_a   1.000
_cell.length_b   1.000
_cell.length_c   1.000
_cell.angle_alpha   90.00
_cell.angle_beta   90.00
_cell.angle_gamma   90.00
#
_symmetry.space_group_name_H-M   'P 1'
#
loop_
_entity.id
_entity.type
_entity.pdbx_description
1 polymer ?
#
loop_
_entity_poly.entity_id
_entity_poly.type
_entity_poly.pdbx_seq_one_letter_code
_entity_poly.pdbx_strand_id
1 'polypeptide(L)'
;MIERDLRQLAVLRPMNTSEGQRENNSISQPETLGVLLEFTRGGNPDVAWQNRESGLMRSGLQRVRYVLEDGKLLRQTWDLVDHLDTDEPVSLVLLDGVEGEPQFRFLAARGGEFKDDLPKERATLIAVEFSLKHRRFGEVKRTFTVYL
;
A
#
# COMPACT_ATOMS: atom_id res chain seq x y z
N MET A 1 2.73 -9.17 7.05
CA MET A 1 3.24 -8.06 6.21
C MET A 1 2.15 -7.06 5.90
N ILE A 2 1.10 -7.44 5.17
CA ILE A 2 -0.01 -6.52 4.80
C ILE A 2 -0.69 -5.80 5.96
N GLU A 3 -0.95 -6.51 7.06
CA GLU A 3 -1.53 -5.91 8.26
C GLU A 3 -0.65 -4.79 8.82
N ARG A 4 0.67 -5.00 8.88
CA ARG A 4 1.61 -3.99 9.37
C ARG A 4 1.61 -2.76 8.48
N ASP A 5 1.55 -2.95 7.16
CA ASP A 5 1.55 -1.85 6.21
C ASP A 5 0.27 -1.01 6.32
N LEU A 6 -0.90 -1.65 6.32
CA LEU A 6 -2.20 -0.97 6.39
C LEU A 6 -2.46 -0.31 7.75
N ARG A 7 -1.99 -0.90 8.86
CA ARG A 7 -2.08 -0.28 10.19
C ARG A 7 -1.21 0.96 10.34
N GLN A 8 -0.19 1.10 9.49
CA GLN A 8 0.72 2.24 9.50
C GLN A 8 0.53 3.12 8.26
N LEU A 9 -0.64 3.04 7.61
CA LEU A 9 -1.00 3.88 6.48
C LEU A 9 -0.90 5.37 6.85
N ALA A 10 -0.10 6.12 6.13
CA ALA A 10 0.11 7.55 6.35
C ALA A 10 -0.83 8.36 5.44
N VAL A 11 -2.12 8.41 5.79
CA VAL A 11 -3.19 9.00 4.95
C VAL A 11 -2.95 10.48 4.64
N LEU A 12 -2.24 11.22 5.49
CA LEU A 12 -1.98 12.66 5.34
C LEU A 12 -0.68 13.00 4.58
N ARG A 13 0.05 12.01 4.05
CA ARG A 13 1.31 12.26 3.29
C ARG A 13 1.15 11.97 1.79
N PRO A 14 0.84 12.99 0.95
CA PRO A 14 0.78 12.82 -0.50
C PRO A 14 2.18 12.59 -1.10
N MET A 15 2.25 11.96 -2.28
CA MET A 15 3.49 11.82 -3.09
C MET A 15 3.55 12.94 -4.13
N ASN A 16 4.76 13.46 -4.37
CA ASN A 16 5.00 14.33 -5.54
C ASN A 16 5.33 13.45 -6.74
N THR A 17 4.41 13.37 -7.70
CA THR A 17 4.67 12.76 -9.02
C THR A 17 5.32 13.79 -9.96
N SER A 18 6.08 13.31 -10.94
CA SER A 18 6.80 14.12 -11.95
C SER A 18 5.89 15.08 -12.74
N GLU A 19 4.60 14.77 -12.89
CA GLU A 19 3.61 15.57 -13.63
C GLU A 19 3.00 16.75 -12.83
N GLY A 20 3.48 17.03 -11.61
CA GLY A 20 3.12 18.26 -10.88
C GLY A 20 1.68 18.32 -10.32
N GLN A 21 0.84 17.32 -10.55
CA GLN A 21 -0.47 17.21 -9.89
C GLN A 21 -0.31 16.73 -8.45
N ARG A 22 -0.50 17.68 -7.52
CA ARG A 22 -0.55 17.48 -6.05
C ARG A 22 -1.89 16.89 -5.60
N GLU A 23 -2.43 15.92 -6.31
CA GLU A 23 -3.63 15.24 -5.84
C GLU A 23 -3.23 14.23 -4.76
N ASN A 24 -4.11 14.01 -3.78
CA ASN A 24 -3.84 13.28 -2.55
C ASN A 24 -3.43 11.80 -2.81
N ASN A 25 -2.15 11.59 -3.11
CA ASN A 25 -1.59 10.31 -3.53
C ASN A 25 -1.08 9.45 -2.37
N SER A 26 -1.52 9.70 -1.13
CA SER A 26 -1.11 8.88 0.03
C SER A 26 -1.55 7.43 -0.11
N ILE A 27 -2.66 7.20 -0.81
CA ILE A 27 -3.20 5.91 -1.23
C ILE A 27 -3.88 6.04 -2.60
N SER A 28 -3.67 5.05 -3.46
CA SER A 28 -4.14 5.02 -4.84
C SER A 28 -4.42 3.58 -5.28
N GLN A 29 -5.34 3.43 -6.24
CA GLN A 29 -5.59 2.20 -6.99
C GLN A 29 -5.14 2.44 -8.43
N PRO A 30 -3.87 2.19 -8.78
CA PRO A 30 -3.37 2.40 -10.14
C PRO A 30 -4.13 1.53 -11.14
N GLU A 31 -4.40 2.06 -12.34
CA GLU A 31 -5.03 1.29 -13.43
C GLU A 31 -4.06 0.31 -14.12
N THR A 32 -2.80 0.29 -13.68
CA THR A 32 -1.77 -0.63 -14.19
C THR A 32 -2.16 -2.08 -13.89
N LEU A 33 -2.15 -2.92 -14.93
CA LEU A 33 -2.52 -4.33 -14.84
C LEU A 33 -1.78 -5.05 -13.71
N GLY A 34 -2.53 -5.76 -12.86
CA GLY A 34 -2.00 -6.53 -11.73
C GLY A 34 -1.67 -5.69 -10.50
N VAL A 35 -1.64 -4.36 -10.58
CA VAL A 35 -1.43 -3.50 -9.41
C VAL A 35 -2.75 -3.32 -8.66
N LEU A 36 -2.77 -3.74 -7.40
CA LEU A 36 -3.99 -3.80 -6.60
C LEU A 36 -4.18 -2.53 -5.75
N LEU A 37 -3.10 -2.08 -5.13
CA LEU A 37 -3.11 -0.94 -4.22
C LEU A 37 -1.69 -0.40 -4.04
N GLU A 38 -1.56 0.92 -4.01
CA GLU A 38 -0.30 1.60 -3.69
C GLU A 38 -0.54 2.68 -2.64
N PHE A 39 0.33 2.76 -1.63
CA PHE A 39 0.22 3.75 -0.58
C PHE A 39 1.53 4.02 0.15
N THR A 40 1.55 5.12 0.91
CA THR A 40 2.64 5.45 1.83
C THR A 40 2.33 4.92 3.22
N ARG A 41 3.30 4.21 3.83
CA ARG A 41 3.25 3.78 5.23
C ARG A 41 4.34 4.47 6.05
N GLY A 42 4.09 4.63 7.34
CA GLY A 42 5.11 4.93 8.34
C GLY A 42 5.79 3.67 8.88
N GLY A 43 6.75 3.85 9.79
CA GLY A 43 7.44 2.75 10.46
C GLY A 43 8.41 1.99 9.55
N ASN A 44 8.97 2.64 8.53
CA ASN A 44 10.20 2.15 7.91
C ASN A 44 11.27 2.18 9.01
N PRO A 45 11.82 1.02 9.43
CA PRO A 45 12.80 1.00 10.51
C PRO A 45 13.92 1.94 10.12
N ASP A 46 14.05 2.99 10.92
CA ASP A 46 15.18 3.89 10.81
C ASP A 46 16.38 3.02 11.16
N VAL A 47 17.11 2.56 10.15
CA VAL A 47 18.53 2.21 10.29
C VAL A 47 19.33 3.48 10.60
N ALA A 48 18.77 4.38 11.41
CA ALA A 48 19.26 5.71 11.78
C ALA A 48 20.69 5.63 12.22
N TRP A 49 21.01 4.59 12.98
CA TRP A 49 22.35 4.38 13.49
C TRP A 49 23.36 4.08 12.38
N GLN A 50 23.03 3.17 11.45
CA GLN A 50 23.93 2.73 10.39
C GLN A 50 23.98 3.73 9.22
N ASN A 51 22.84 4.32 8.86
CA ASN A 51 22.75 5.26 7.76
C ASN A 51 23.26 6.67 8.13
N ARG A 52 23.24 7.06 9.40
CA ARG A 52 23.80 8.34 9.87
C ARG A 52 25.33 8.38 9.75
N GLU A 53 26.00 7.25 9.91
CA GLU A 53 27.45 7.13 9.68
C GLU A 53 27.80 7.33 8.19
N SER A 54 26.91 6.93 7.28
CA SER A 54 27.00 7.19 5.84
C SER A 54 26.43 8.54 5.36
N GLY A 55 25.89 9.37 6.27
CA GLY A 55 25.27 10.66 5.92
C GLY A 55 23.89 10.59 5.23
N LEU A 56 23.30 9.41 5.11
CA LEU A 56 22.01 9.19 4.46
C LEU A 56 20.86 9.40 5.46
N MET A 57 20.28 10.59 5.52
CA MET A 57 19.02 10.82 6.24
C MET A 57 17.84 10.27 5.42
N ARG A 58 17.30 9.11 5.80
CA ARG A 58 16.07 8.57 5.21
C ARG A 58 14.88 8.89 6.10
N SER A 59 13.72 9.17 5.50
CA SER A 59 12.49 9.34 6.29
C SER A 59 12.03 7.99 6.85
N GLY A 60 11.33 7.99 8.00
CA GLY A 60 10.64 6.80 8.52
C GLY A 60 9.41 6.37 7.70
N LEU A 61 9.18 6.98 6.53
CA LEU A 61 8.13 6.63 5.59
C LEU A 61 8.67 5.73 4.47
N GLN A 62 7.81 4.87 3.94
CA GLN A 62 8.10 4.00 2.81
C GLN A 62 6.88 3.92 1.90
N ARG A 63 7.12 3.92 0.58
CA ARG A 63 6.09 3.64 -0.42
C ARG A 63 5.97 2.13 -0.61
N VAL A 64 4.74 1.62 -0.62
CA VAL A 64 4.43 0.20 -0.79
C VAL A 64 3.40 0.03 -1.89
N ARG A 65 3.60 -0.97 -2.74
CA ARG A 65 2.65 -1.41 -3.77
C ARG A 65 2.38 -2.90 -3.62
N TYR A 66 1.12 -3.29 -3.74
CA TYR A 66 0.69 -4.68 -3.81
C TYR A 66 0.38 -5.05 -5.25
N VAL A 67 0.98 -6.12 -5.74
CA VAL A 67 0.87 -6.57 -7.12
C VAL A 67 0.52 -8.05 -7.15
N LEU A 68 -0.38 -8.44 -8.04
CA LEU A 68 -0.61 -9.81 -8.43
C LEU A 68 0.10 -10.10 -9.75
N GLU A 69 1.02 -11.05 -9.73
CA GLU A 69 1.75 -11.49 -10.92
C GLU A 69 1.89 -13.02 -10.88
N ASP A 70 1.52 -13.70 -11.97
CA ASP A 70 1.64 -15.15 -12.11
C ASP A 70 1.09 -15.98 -10.91
N GLY A 71 -0.06 -15.56 -10.35
CA GLY A 71 -0.68 -16.22 -9.20
C GLY A 71 0.06 -16.00 -7.87
N LYS A 72 1.02 -15.06 -7.84
CA LYS A 72 1.75 -14.65 -6.64
C LYS A 72 1.32 -13.26 -6.23
N LEU A 73 1.10 -13.08 -4.94
CA LEU A 73 0.95 -11.76 -4.33
C LEU A 73 2.33 -11.24 -3.95
N LEU A 74 2.73 -10.13 -4.57
CA LEU A 74 3.97 -9.44 -4.31
C LEU A 74 3.73 -8.17 -3.50
N ARG A 75 4.72 -7.83 -2.69
CA ARG A 75 4.88 -6.53 -2.04
C ARG A 75 6.10 -5.86 -2.64
N GLN A 76 5.88 -4.74 -3.30
CA GLN A 76 6.89 -3.88 -3.88
C GLN A 76 7.14 -2.68 -2.98
N THR A 77 8.40 -2.26 -2.87
CA THR A 77 8.79 -1.07 -2.10
C THR A 77 9.91 -0.29 -2.76
N TRP A 78 9.89 1.02 -2.53
CA TRP A 78 10.94 1.94 -2.96
C TRP A 78 11.76 2.43 -1.77
N ASP A 79 13.00 2.81 -2.07
CA ASP A 79 13.92 3.43 -1.11
C ASP A 79 13.50 4.86 -0.75
N LEU A 80 12.86 5.56 -1.69
CA LEU A 80 12.35 6.92 -1.53
C LEU A 80 10.84 6.93 -1.73
N VAL A 81 10.14 7.78 -0.98
CA VAL A 81 8.69 7.93 -1.15
C VAL A 81 8.36 8.63 -2.47
N ASP A 82 9.11 9.70 -2.78
CA ASP A 82 9.03 10.43 -4.05
C ASP A 82 10.08 9.83 -5.00
N HIS A 83 9.77 8.65 -5.54
CA HIS A 83 10.60 7.96 -6.53
C HIS A 83 10.20 8.40 -7.95
N LEU A 84 11.12 8.25 -8.90
CA LEU A 84 10.76 8.39 -10.32
C LEU A 84 10.08 7.11 -10.80
N ASP A 85 9.20 7.22 -11.79
CA ASP A 85 8.53 6.03 -12.38
C ASP A 85 9.54 5.04 -13.00
N THR A 86 10.76 5.50 -13.31
CA THR A 86 11.86 4.68 -13.80
C THR A 86 12.58 3.87 -12.72
N ASP A 87 12.32 4.14 -11.44
CA ASP A 87 13.01 3.47 -10.33
C ASP A 87 12.39 2.08 -10.09
N GLU A 88 13.22 1.04 -10.22
CA GLU A 88 12.79 -0.34 -9.99
C GLU A 88 12.50 -0.60 -8.49
N PRO A 89 11.30 -1.12 -8.13
CA PRO A 89 10.99 -1.46 -6.76
C PRO A 89 11.70 -2.74 -6.31
N VAL A 90 12.04 -2.78 -5.02
CA VAL A 90 12.38 -4.04 -4.35
C VAL A 90 11.12 -4.87 -4.19
N SER A 91 11.10 -6.07 -4.79
CA SER A 91 9.95 -6.98 -4.80
C SER A 91 10.12 -8.13 -3.81
N LEU A 92 9.07 -8.41 -3.03
CA LEU A 92 8.99 -9.54 -2.10
C LEU A 92 7.73 -10.37 -2.39
N VAL A 93 7.89 -11.66 -2.67
CA VAL A 93 6.75 -12.59 -2.77
C VAL A 93 6.18 -12.85 -1.38
N LEU A 94 4.92 -12.49 -1.16
CA LEU A 94 4.22 -12.69 0.11
C LEU A 94 3.48 -14.03 0.16
N LEU A 95 2.86 -14.42 -0.95
CA LEU A 95 2.03 -15.61 -1.04
C LEU A 95 2.02 -16.11 -2.48
N ASP A 96 2.05 -17.42 -2.65
CA ASP A 96 1.96 -18.10 -3.95
C ASP A 96 0.71 -18.99 -3.99
N GLY A 97 0.12 -19.19 -5.17
CA GLY A 97 -1.13 -19.94 -5.33
C GLY A 97 -2.39 -19.12 -5.06
N VAL A 98 -2.32 -17.81 -5.30
CA VAL A 98 -3.48 -16.91 -5.35
C VAL A 98 -4.28 -17.20 -6.61
N GLU A 99 -5.59 -17.35 -6.46
CA GLU A 99 -6.53 -17.62 -7.54
C GLU A 99 -7.38 -16.39 -7.81
N GLY A 100 -7.44 -15.96 -9.07
CA GLY A 100 -8.15 -14.74 -9.44
C GLY A 100 -7.49 -13.48 -8.86
N GLU A 101 -8.19 -12.35 -8.98
CA GLU A 101 -7.69 -11.05 -8.54
C GLU A 101 -8.12 -10.75 -7.09
N PRO A 102 -7.17 -10.49 -6.17
CA PRO A 102 -7.50 -10.00 -4.84
C PRO A 102 -8.24 -8.66 -4.89
N GLN A 103 -9.12 -8.43 -3.92
CA GLN A 103 -9.92 -7.21 -3.88
C GLN A 103 -9.63 -6.40 -2.63
N PHE A 104 -9.53 -5.09 -2.81
CA PHE A 104 -9.54 -4.10 -1.74
C PHE A 104 -10.86 -3.34 -1.76
N ARG A 105 -11.48 -3.19 -0.58
CA ARG A 105 -12.68 -2.37 -0.40
C ARG A 105 -12.49 -1.40 0.76
N PHE A 106 -13.16 -0.26 0.70
CA PHE A 106 -12.90 0.89 1.57
C PHE A 106 -14.15 1.33 2.30
N LEU A 107 -14.00 1.62 3.59
CA LEU A 107 -15.06 2.14 4.45
C LEU A 107 -14.76 3.59 4.82
N ALA A 108 -15.67 4.50 4.47
CA ALA A 108 -15.51 5.94 4.67
C ALA A 108 -16.34 6.52 5.84
N ALA A 109 -17.23 5.74 6.43
CA ALA A 109 -18.08 6.16 7.53
C ALA A 109 -18.37 4.99 8.47
N ARG A 110 -18.44 5.26 9.78
CA ARG A 110 -18.77 4.24 10.77
C ARG A 110 -20.20 3.74 10.56
N GLY A 111 -20.37 2.43 10.39
CA GLY A 111 -21.68 1.84 10.07
C GLY A 111 -22.09 2.00 8.60
N GLY A 112 -21.20 2.51 7.73
CA GLY A 112 -21.39 2.50 6.29
C GLY A 112 -21.04 1.15 5.65
N GLU A 113 -21.08 1.12 4.33
CA GLU A 113 -20.73 -0.05 3.53
C GLU A 113 -19.31 0.05 2.97
N PHE A 114 -18.70 -1.11 2.72
CA PHE A 114 -17.44 -1.21 1.98
C PHE A 114 -17.69 -0.99 0.49
N LYS A 115 -16.93 -0.08 -0.11
CA LYS A 115 -16.99 0.25 -1.55
C LYS A 115 -15.69 -0.10 -2.25
N ASP A 116 -15.74 -0.39 -3.54
CA ASP A 116 -14.55 -0.78 -4.31
C ASP A 116 -13.64 0.41 -4.62
N ASP A 117 -14.21 1.62 -4.68
CA ASP A 117 -13.47 2.86 -4.89
C ASP A 117 -13.00 3.47 -3.57
N LEU A 118 -11.75 3.97 -3.56
CA LEU A 118 -11.26 4.81 -2.48
C LEU A 118 -12.14 6.06 -2.29
N PRO A 119 -12.40 6.51 -1.04
CA PRO A 119 -13.19 7.70 -0.78
C PRO A 119 -12.51 8.95 -1.34
N LYS A 120 -13.28 9.85 -1.96
CA LYS A 120 -12.77 11.12 -2.53
C LYS A 120 -11.93 11.90 -1.51
N GLU A 121 -12.44 12.00 -0.28
CA GLU A 121 -11.71 12.56 0.84
C GLU A 121 -10.95 11.45 1.57
N ARG A 122 -9.65 11.32 1.32
CA ARG A 122 -8.81 10.26 1.92
C ARG A 122 -8.85 10.28 3.46
N ALA A 123 -9.00 11.45 4.07
CA ALA A 123 -9.16 11.63 5.52
C ALA A 123 -10.44 11.01 6.10
N THR A 124 -11.40 10.61 5.26
CA THR A 124 -12.60 9.88 5.71
C THR A 124 -12.39 8.36 5.74
N LEU A 125 -11.25 7.86 5.25
CA LEU A 125 -10.97 6.42 5.26
C LEU A 125 -10.83 5.89 6.69
N ILE A 126 -11.72 4.98 7.09
CA ILE A 126 -11.76 4.39 8.44
C ILE A 126 -11.25 2.95 8.43
N ALA A 127 -11.53 2.19 7.38
CA ALA A 127 -11.10 0.81 7.28
C ALA A 127 -10.88 0.37 5.83
N VAL A 128 -10.01 -0.62 5.68
CA VAL A 128 -9.72 -1.31 4.42
C VAL A 128 -10.04 -2.79 4.62
N GLU A 129 -10.88 -3.35 3.78
CA GLU A 129 -11.05 -4.79 3.65
C GLU A 129 -10.16 -5.30 2.52
N PHE A 130 -9.47 -6.40 2.78
CA PHE A 130 -8.70 -7.13 1.80
C PHE A 130 -9.25 -8.55 1.71
N SER A 131 -9.51 -9.01 0.49
CA SER A 131 -9.94 -10.38 0.24
C SER A 131 -9.16 -11.01 -0.91
N LEU A 132 -8.91 -12.30 -0.81
CA LEU A 132 -8.30 -13.10 -1.89
C LEU A 132 -8.84 -14.53 -1.84
N LYS A 133 -8.76 -15.21 -2.98
CA LYS A 133 -8.94 -16.67 -3.04
C LYS A 133 -7.59 -17.33 -3.19
N HIS A 134 -7.38 -18.43 -2.46
CA HIS A 134 -6.11 -19.15 -2.47
C HIS A 134 -6.36 -20.65 -2.63
N ARG A 135 -5.55 -21.30 -3.47
CA ARG A 135 -5.70 -22.71 -3.85
C ARG A 135 -5.81 -23.68 -2.67
N ARG A 136 -5.12 -23.40 -1.57
CA ARG A 136 -5.13 -24.26 -0.36
C ARG A 136 -6.06 -23.76 0.76
N PHE A 137 -6.38 -22.47 0.78
CA PHE A 137 -7.03 -21.84 1.93
C PHE A 137 -8.45 -21.35 1.64
N GLY A 138 -8.90 -21.44 0.38
CA GLY A 138 -10.19 -20.91 -0.04
C GLY A 138 -10.20 -19.38 0.00
N GLU A 139 -11.35 -18.81 0.36
CA GLU A 139 -11.51 -17.35 0.50
C GLU A 139 -10.91 -16.89 1.84
N VAL A 140 -9.96 -15.96 1.77
CA VAL A 140 -9.37 -15.29 2.92
C VAL A 140 -9.81 -13.83 2.89
N LYS A 141 -10.46 -13.37 3.96
CA LYS A 141 -10.93 -12.00 4.12
C LYS A 141 -10.42 -11.41 5.42
N ARG A 142 -9.88 -10.18 5.36
CA ARG A 142 -9.34 -9.46 6.51
C ARG A 142 -9.76 -8.00 6.44
N THR A 143 -10.08 -7.42 7.60
CA THR A 143 -10.43 -6.00 7.72
C THR A 143 -9.42 -5.32 8.63
N PHE A 144 -8.92 -4.17 8.18
CA PHE A 144 -7.92 -3.38 8.87
C PHE A 144 -8.47 -1.99 9.14
N THR A 145 -8.50 -1.58 10.40
CA THR A 145 -8.82 -0.20 10.77
C THR A 145 -7.64 0.70 10.44
N VAL A 146 -7.94 1.85 9.84
CA VAL A 146 -6.98 2.93 9.57
C VAL A 146 -7.03 3.89 10.75
N TYR A 147 -5.86 4.24 11.26
CA TYR A 147 -5.70 5.24 12.32
C TYR A 147 -5.16 6.51 11.68
N LEU A 148 -5.88 7.63 11.90
CA LEU A 148 -5.48 8.96 11.48
C LEU A 148 -4.72 9.67 12.60
#